data_AF-A0A2M7XBB4-F1
#
_entry.id   AF-A0A2M7XBB4-F1
#
_cell.length_a   1.000
_cell.length_b   1.000
_cell.length_c   1.000
_cell.angle_alpha   90.00
_cell.angle_beta   90.00
_cell.angle_gamma   90.00
#
_symmetry.space_group_name_H-M   'P 1'
#
loop_
_entity.id
_entity.type
_entity.pdbx_description
1 polymer ?
#
loop_
_entity_poly.entity_id
_entity_poly.type
_entity_poly.pdbx_seq_one_letter_code
_entity_poly.pdbx_strand_id
1 'polypeptide(L)'
;MRQRGENVQIVFERVNTHEVFKEEMNQGQPAVAARTELGSDQRRATPEVSKVHRPDLGLFLIAQGSGEGVSGQMASYQAMEVMNNVLGEALDEKIKNNGKAPVDQAEKTKHIDALIRAEMKHAFQSIGDQLQLQKRVMSGIERMGVRPSVVKHVEMPDGAQRMYVGHLGDSRVYLHRDGKLQQLTEDTTSFALQKPFFSPEELRQIDQSVNPSQLPAGQRSIFSMREDVMDVNSDRDSTSLLQVQVYDLQPGDRVLLVNGGVQHNVLTKEMEGLMNRDLDDVGTERMIQAFADRETGAPNPRGRAEAADVAAVVYTVSERRRTGGAEKQRREHEQQRVSLETQVKHHEKRGAELRLALHERDQQLERLQAGTVLRDRLRMQIERTQLAQEEANHRYQAATSKLSLLDTRVPPRLSVNAFAMHRPNKEIADALTELRIQSDMIHAERTQAQRDYWQQHAEQKQLEARLEQTIQIGARLE
;
A
#
# COMPACT_ATOMS: atom_id res chain seq x y z
N MET A 1 -27.56 4.85 16.25
CA MET A 1 -27.60 5.19 14.82
C MET A 1 -26.65 6.34 14.45
N ARG A 2 -26.58 7.45 15.19
CA ARG A 2 -25.58 8.53 14.93
C ARG A 2 -24.10 8.08 14.99
N GLN A 3 -23.71 7.28 15.99
CA GLN A 3 -22.36 6.70 16.08
C GLN A 3 -22.00 5.73 14.92
N ARG A 4 -22.99 5.16 14.22
CA ARG A 4 -22.72 4.34 13.02
C ARG A 4 -22.48 5.18 11.77
N GLY A 5 -22.97 6.43 11.72
CA GLY A 5 -22.74 7.35 10.60
C GLY A 5 -21.38 8.04 10.68
N GLU A 6 -20.93 8.42 11.87
CA GLU A 6 -19.62 9.07 12.10
C GLU A 6 -18.44 8.13 11.79
N ASN A 7 -18.57 6.83 12.08
CA ASN A 7 -17.55 5.83 11.75
C ASN A 7 -17.42 5.53 10.25
N VAL A 8 -18.50 5.71 9.47
CA VAL A 8 -18.46 5.53 8.00
C VAL A 8 -17.81 6.73 7.31
N GLN A 9 -17.93 7.93 7.89
CA GLN A 9 -17.36 9.15 7.31
C GLN A 9 -15.83 9.23 7.49
N ILE A 10 -15.30 8.82 8.65
CA ILE A 10 -13.84 8.70 8.91
C ILE A 10 -13.19 7.67 7.95
N VAL A 11 -13.94 6.64 7.58
CA VAL A 11 -13.54 5.62 6.61
C VAL A 11 -13.39 6.21 5.20
N PHE A 12 -14.38 6.98 4.72
CA PHE A 12 -14.35 7.59 3.38
C PHE A 12 -13.25 8.66 3.25
N GLU A 13 -12.92 9.39 4.32
CA GLU A 13 -11.93 10.48 4.28
C GLU A 13 -10.46 9.99 4.35
N ARG A 14 -10.21 8.78 4.88
CA ARG A 14 -8.90 8.11 4.71
C ARG A 14 -8.67 7.75 3.24
N VAL A 15 -9.67 7.32 2.49
CA VAL A 15 -9.51 6.86 1.09
C VAL A 15 -8.93 7.95 0.16
N ASN A 16 -9.23 9.23 0.39
CA ASN A 16 -8.74 10.31 -0.49
C ASN A 16 -7.25 10.68 -0.29
N THR A 17 -6.67 10.55 0.91
CA THR A 17 -5.21 10.71 1.09
C THR A 17 -4.44 9.50 0.57
N HIS A 18 -5.13 8.36 0.44
CA HIS A 18 -4.55 7.12 -0.05
C HIS A 18 -4.40 7.10 -1.58
N GLU A 19 -5.16 7.91 -2.33
CA GLU A 19 -5.04 7.95 -3.80
C GLU A 19 -3.70 8.54 -4.26
N VAL A 20 -3.26 9.67 -3.68
CA VAL A 20 -1.94 10.27 -3.99
C VAL A 20 -0.81 9.32 -3.61
N PHE A 21 -0.91 8.65 -2.45
CA PHE A 21 0.08 7.69 -1.97
C PHE A 21 0.14 6.42 -2.84
N LYS A 22 -0.98 5.98 -3.42
CA LYS A 22 -1.04 4.85 -4.36
C LYS A 22 -0.35 5.16 -5.68
N GLU A 23 -0.46 6.38 -6.19
CA GLU A 23 0.19 6.79 -7.45
C GLU A 23 1.72 6.80 -7.34
N GLU A 24 2.28 7.23 -6.20
CA GLU A 24 3.73 7.23 -5.97
C GLU A 24 4.34 5.82 -5.89
N MET A 25 3.56 4.84 -5.42
CA MET A 25 4.02 3.46 -5.18
C MET A 25 3.80 2.52 -6.35
N ASN A 26 3.06 2.93 -7.38
CA ASN A 26 2.71 2.08 -8.51
C ASN A 26 3.15 2.71 -9.84
N GLN A 27 4.33 2.32 -10.30
CA GLN A 27 4.83 2.69 -11.64
C GLN A 27 4.19 1.86 -12.77
N GLY A 28 3.30 0.90 -12.46
CA GLY A 28 2.60 0.03 -13.40
C GLY A 28 1.23 0.57 -13.85
N GLN A 29 0.40 -0.31 -14.41
CA GLN A 29 -1.01 -0.02 -14.67
C GLN A 29 -1.78 0.08 -13.34
N PRO A 30 -2.90 0.81 -13.23
CA PRO A 30 -3.76 0.70 -12.06
C PRO A 30 -4.44 -0.69 -11.99
N ALA A 31 -4.88 -1.08 -10.80
CA ALA A 31 -5.76 -2.24 -10.64
C ALA A 31 -7.13 -1.94 -11.26
N VAL A 32 -7.80 -2.97 -11.78
CA VAL A 32 -9.13 -2.85 -12.38
C VAL A 32 -10.16 -3.35 -11.37
N ALA A 33 -11.10 -2.48 -11.00
CA ALA A 33 -12.17 -2.84 -10.07
C ALA A 33 -13.09 -3.91 -10.66
N ALA A 34 -13.50 -4.86 -9.80
CA ALA A 34 -14.39 -5.95 -10.14
C ALA A 34 -15.71 -5.44 -10.75
N ARG A 35 -16.30 -6.24 -11.63
CA ARG A 35 -17.71 -6.08 -12.03
C ARG A 35 -18.61 -6.34 -10.81
N THR A 36 -19.76 -5.68 -10.75
CA THR A 36 -20.73 -5.90 -9.65
C THR A 36 -21.26 -7.34 -9.65
N GLU A 37 -21.37 -7.92 -10.84
CA GLU A 37 -21.72 -9.32 -11.08
C GLU A 37 -21.11 -9.77 -12.42
N LEU A 38 -20.96 -11.08 -12.61
CA LEU A 38 -20.42 -11.64 -13.86
C LEU A 38 -21.28 -11.22 -15.06
N GLY A 39 -20.63 -10.79 -16.14
CA GLY A 39 -21.30 -10.33 -17.35
C GLY A 39 -21.86 -8.90 -17.29
N SER A 40 -21.86 -8.24 -16.12
CA SER A 40 -22.35 -6.86 -15.99
C SER A 40 -21.30 -5.84 -16.41
N ASP A 41 -21.72 -4.75 -17.07
CA ASP A 41 -20.85 -3.60 -17.36
C ASP A 41 -20.68 -2.64 -16.16
N GLN A 42 -21.45 -2.83 -15.08
CA GLN A 42 -21.30 -2.07 -13.85
C GLN A 42 -20.12 -2.62 -13.03
N ARG A 43 -19.35 -1.70 -12.42
CA ARG A 43 -18.18 -2.02 -11.59
C ARG A 43 -18.33 -1.50 -10.18
N ARG A 44 -17.60 -2.12 -9.25
CA ARG A 44 -17.38 -1.56 -7.91
C ARG A 44 -16.71 -0.19 -8.04
N ALA A 45 -17.05 0.73 -7.14
CA ALA A 45 -16.50 2.08 -7.16
C ALA A 45 -14.98 2.10 -6.97
N THR A 46 -14.46 1.18 -6.13
CA THR A 46 -13.04 1.10 -5.81
C THR A 46 -12.59 -0.35 -5.70
N PRO A 47 -11.36 -0.68 -6.14
CA PRO A 47 -10.79 -2.00 -5.93
C PRO A 47 -10.43 -2.21 -4.45
N GLU A 48 -10.60 -3.45 -3.99
CA GLU A 48 -10.15 -3.97 -2.70
C GLU A 48 -8.72 -4.53 -2.77
N VAL A 49 -8.12 -4.55 -3.96
CA VAL A 49 -6.71 -4.86 -4.19
C VAL A 49 -5.84 -3.60 -4.20
N SER A 50 -4.70 -3.66 -3.53
CA SER A 50 -3.64 -2.65 -3.59
C SER A 50 -2.34 -3.28 -4.11
N LYS A 51 -1.50 -2.50 -4.79
CA LYS A 51 -0.24 -3.01 -5.33
C LYS A 51 0.90 -2.01 -5.22
N VAL A 52 2.13 -2.53 -5.11
CA VAL A 52 3.38 -1.76 -5.20
C VAL A 52 4.12 -2.23 -6.44
N HIS A 53 4.57 -1.28 -7.24
CA HIS A 53 5.45 -1.50 -8.38
C HIS A 53 6.57 -0.46 -8.32
N ARG A 54 7.68 -0.83 -7.64
CA ARG A 54 8.87 0.02 -7.42
C ARG A 54 10.13 -0.71 -7.90
N PRO A 55 10.40 -0.74 -9.22
CA PRO A 55 11.60 -1.37 -9.78
C PRO A 55 12.90 -0.73 -9.27
N ASP A 56 12.87 0.55 -8.94
CA ASP A 56 13.99 1.30 -8.36
C ASP A 56 14.41 0.77 -6.97
N LEU A 57 13.47 0.20 -6.22
CA LEU A 57 13.70 -0.44 -4.93
C LEU A 57 13.69 -1.97 -5.03
N GLY A 58 13.48 -2.55 -6.22
CA GLY A 58 13.23 -3.98 -6.38
C GLY A 58 12.04 -4.48 -5.54
N LEU A 59 11.04 -3.65 -5.26
CA LEU A 59 9.90 -3.98 -4.40
C LEU A 59 8.61 -4.08 -5.20
N PHE A 60 7.96 -5.24 -5.13
CA PHE A 60 6.71 -5.52 -5.82
C PHE A 60 5.75 -6.21 -4.86
N LEU A 61 4.49 -5.78 -4.86
CA LEU A 61 3.46 -6.31 -3.96
C LEU A 61 2.14 -6.39 -4.70
N ILE A 62 1.39 -7.45 -4.45
CA ILE A 62 -0.06 -7.48 -4.59
C ILE A 62 -0.65 -7.84 -3.23
N ALA A 63 -1.61 -7.03 -2.78
CA ALA A 63 -2.33 -7.22 -1.53
C ALA A 63 -3.83 -7.24 -1.82
N GLN A 64 -4.46 -8.41 -1.74
CA GLN A 64 -5.90 -8.55 -1.94
C GLN A 64 -6.62 -8.46 -0.58
N GLY A 65 -7.47 -7.45 -0.40
CA GLY A 65 -8.31 -7.34 0.78
C GLY A 65 -9.39 -8.44 0.87
N SER A 66 -9.78 -8.77 2.09
CA SER A 66 -10.94 -9.60 2.44
C SER A 66 -11.84 -8.86 3.45
N GLY A 67 -13.13 -9.23 3.50
CA GLY A 67 -14.12 -8.61 4.37
C GLY A 67 -15.14 -7.68 3.69
N GLU A 68 -15.10 -7.61 2.35
CA GLU A 68 -15.98 -6.84 1.45
C GLU A 68 -15.92 -5.31 1.59
N GLY A 69 -15.98 -4.64 0.44
CA GLY A 69 -16.07 -3.19 0.32
C GLY A 69 -14.93 -2.46 1.04
N VAL A 70 -15.30 -1.56 1.93
CA VAL A 70 -14.37 -0.75 2.73
C VAL A 70 -13.34 -1.60 3.48
N SER A 71 -13.77 -2.71 4.08
CA SER A 71 -12.91 -3.52 4.95
C SER A 71 -11.74 -4.09 4.16
N GLY A 72 -12.03 -4.68 3.00
CA GLY A 72 -11.00 -5.20 2.09
C GLY A 72 -10.07 -4.10 1.59
N GLN A 73 -10.63 -2.97 1.18
CA GLN A 73 -9.84 -1.82 0.71
C GLN A 73 -8.87 -1.29 1.77
N MET A 74 -9.33 -1.16 3.02
CA MET A 74 -8.48 -0.70 4.13
C MET A 74 -7.36 -1.70 4.42
N ALA A 75 -7.67 -2.99 4.41
CA ALA A 75 -6.68 -4.03 4.71
C ALA A 75 -5.57 -4.11 3.65
N SER A 76 -5.94 -4.07 2.37
CA SER A 76 -4.95 -4.10 1.29
C SER A 76 -4.06 -2.88 1.29
N TYR A 77 -4.64 -1.71 1.56
CA TYR A 77 -3.86 -0.49 1.67
C TYR A 77 -2.88 -0.53 2.84
N GLN A 78 -3.33 -0.99 4.01
CA GLN A 78 -2.45 -1.10 5.16
C GLN A 78 -1.29 -2.07 4.91
N ALA A 79 -1.54 -3.18 4.22
CA ALA A 79 -0.48 -4.07 3.77
C ALA A 79 0.52 -3.37 2.85
N MET A 80 0.03 -2.60 1.88
CA MET A 80 0.85 -1.80 0.98
C MET A 80 1.75 -0.82 1.74
N GLU A 81 1.18 -0.04 2.66
CA GLU A 81 1.90 0.95 3.46
C GLU A 81 2.98 0.30 4.33
N VAL A 82 2.63 -0.74 5.10
CA VAL A 82 3.58 -1.45 5.97
C VAL A 82 4.71 -2.07 5.14
N MET A 83 4.38 -2.73 4.02
CA MET A 83 5.38 -3.36 3.17
C MET A 83 6.32 -2.34 2.55
N ASN A 84 5.81 -1.21 2.06
CA ASN A 84 6.65 -0.15 1.50
C ASN A 84 7.57 0.44 2.58
N ASN A 85 7.05 0.71 3.78
CA ASN A 85 7.82 1.31 4.85
C ASN A 85 8.91 0.37 5.39
N VAL A 86 8.63 -0.93 5.49
CA VAL A 86 9.57 -1.91 6.03
C VAL A 86 10.55 -2.42 4.98
N LEU A 87 10.08 -2.72 3.76
CA LEU A 87 10.87 -3.40 2.71
C LEU A 87 11.36 -2.46 1.59
N GLY A 88 10.96 -1.19 1.61
CA GLY A 88 11.43 -0.16 0.70
C GLY A 88 12.81 0.40 1.08
N GLU A 89 12.93 1.72 1.11
CA GLU A 89 14.20 2.43 1.35
C GLU A 89 14.85 2.06 2.68
N ALA A 90 14.06 1.89 3.75
CA ALA A 90 14.55 1.52 5.07
C ALA A 90 15.32 0.18 5.07
N LEU A 91 14.83 -0.83 4.33
CA LEU A 91 15.54 -2.10 4.19
C LEU A 91 16.79 -1.94 3.33
N ASP A 92 16.73 -1.18 2.23
CA ASP A 92 17.88 -0.95 1.36
C ASP A 92 19.03 -0.29 2.10
N GLU A 93 18.74 0.64 3.02
CA GLU A 93 19.74 1.23 3.90
C GLU A 93 20.36 0.20 4.84
N LYS A 94 19.54 -0.65 5.49
CA LYS A 94 20.04 -1.74 6.34
C LYS A 94 20.93 -2.71 5.55
N ILE A 95 20.55 -3.06 4.31
CA ILE A 95 21.34 -3.91 3.41
C ILE A 95 22.67 -3.23 3.06
N LYS A 96 22.65 -1.97 2.63
CA LYS A 96 23.86 -1.18 2.31
C LYS A 96 24.81 -1.10 3.49
N ASN A 97 24.28 -0.95 4.70
CA ASN A 97 25.08 -0.89 5.92
C ASN A 97 25.72 -2.24 6.27
N ASN A 98 24.98 -3.34 6.14
CA ASN A 98 25.54 -4.68 6.32
C ASN A 98 26.59 -5.02 5.25
N GLY A 99 26.42 -4.54 4.00
CA GLY A 99 27.42 -4.71 2.93
C GLY A 99 28.77 -4.03 3.21
N LYS A 100 28.80 -3.03 4.11
CA LYS A 100 30.02 -2.31 4.52
C LYS A 100 30.74 -2.94 5.71
N ALA A 101 30.18 -3.98 6.34
CA ALA A 101 30.81 -4.64 7.48
C ALA A 101 32.23 -5.17 7.12
N PRO A 102 33.21 -5.11 8.04
CA PRO A 102 34.59 -5.57 7.79
C PRO A 102 34.71 -7.09 7.94
N VAL A 103 33.82 -7.82 7.27
CA VAL A 103 33.80 -9.30 7.21
C VAL A 103 33.94 -9.75 5.76
N ASP A 104 34.16 -11.04 5.53
CA ASP A 104 34.29 -11.57 4.17
C ASP A 104 32.97 -11.51 3.38
N GLN A 105 33.06 -11.74 2.07
CA GLN A 105 31.91 -11.63 1.17
C GLN A 105 30.80 -12.64 1.50
N ALA A 106 31.17 -13.87 1.88
CA ALA A 106 30.22 -14.94 2.16
C ALA A 106 29.43 -14.66 3.44
N GLU A 107 30.11 -14.14 4.47
CA GLU A 107 29.51 -13.72 5.72
C GLU A 107 28.57 -12.53 5.53
N LYS A 108 28.93 -11.54 4.67
CA LYS A 108 28.01 -10.46 4.28
C LYS A 108 26.75 -10.98 3.61
N THR A 109 26.91 -11.86 2.62
CA THR A 109 25.77 -12.47 1.91
C THR A 109 24.83 -13.16 2.90
N LYS A 110 25.37 -13.92 3.86
CA LYS A 110 24.58 -14.60 4.90
C LYS A 110 23.84 -13.64 5.82
N HIS A 111 24.50 -12.57 6.28
CA HIS A 111 23.86 -11.57 7.15
C HIS A 111 22.75 -10.80 6.43
N ILE A 112 22.98 -10.40 5.18
CA ILE A 112 21.96 -9.72 4.37
C ILE A 112 20.77 -10.64 4.11
N ASP A 113 21.01 -11.91 3.80
CA ASP A 113 19.94 -12.91 3.61
C ASP A 113 19.08 -13.07 4.87
N ALA A 114 19.71 -13.22 6.03
CA ALA A 114 19.02 -13.32 7.31
C ALA A 114 18.22 -12.05 7.65
N LEU A 115 18.80 -10.87 7.38
CA LEU A 115 18.15 -9.57 7.57
C LEU A 115 16.87 -9.46 6.74
N ILE A 116 16.95 -9.71 5.43
CA ILE A 116 15.79 -9.56 4.53
C ILE A 116 14.66 -10.51 4.95
N ARG A 117 14.99 -11.76 5.30
CA ARG A 117 14.01 -12.73 5.81
C ARG A 117 13.36 -12.27 7.11
N ALA A 118 14.13 -11.70 8.03
CA ALA A 118 13.62 -11.20 9.31
C ALA A 118 12.69 -9.99 9.12
N GLU A 119 13.09 -9.04 8.28
CA GLU A 119 12.31 -7.82 7.99
C GLU A 119 11.03 -8.15 7.23
N MET A 120 11.07 -9.12 6.31
CA MET A 120 9.86 -9.60 5.63
C MET A 120 8.89 -10.25 6.61
N LYS A 121 9.36 -11.12 7.51
CA LYS A 121 8.51 -11.68 8.58
C LYS A 121 7.92 -10.60 9.49
N HIS A 122 8.75 -9.63 9.88
CA HIS A 122 8.32 -8.49 10.70
C HIS A 122 7.25 -7.65 10.00
N ALA A 123 7.35 -7.44 8.68
CA ALA A 123 6.33 -6.73 7.91
C ALA A 123 4.97 -7.44 7.96
N PHE A 124 4.94 -8.76 7.74
CA PHE A 124 3.71 -9.56 7.84
C PHE A 124 3.10 -9.53 9.25
N GLN A 125 3.93 -9.64 10.30
CA GLN A 125 3.49 -9.53 11.70
C GLN A 125 2.89 -8.15 11.98
N SER A 126 3.56 -7.09 11.52
CA SER A 126 3.10 -5.71 11.68
C SER A 126 1.74 -5.47 11.02
N ILE A 127 1.49 -6.06 9.85
CA ILE A 127 0.17 -6.02 9.20
C ILE A 127 -0.88 -6.65 10.12
N GLY A 128 -0.64 -7.87 10.59
CA GLY A 128 -1.56 -8.60 11.46
C GLY A 128 -1.90 -7.84 12.74
N ASP A 129 -0.89 -7.32 13.43
CA ASP A 129 -1.06 -6.55 14.66
C ASP A 129 -1.91 -5.28 14.44
N GLN A 130 -1.65 -4.56 13.35
CA GLN A 130 -2.41 -3.35 13.03
C GLN A 130 -3.87 -3.65 12.63
N LEU A 131 -4.12 -4.72 11.85
CA LEU A 131 -5.48 -5.13 11.50
C LEU A 131 -6.27 -5.55 12.75
N GLN A 132 -5.64 -6.29 13.66
CA GLN A 132 -6.24 -6.70 14.93
C GLN A 132 -6.58 -5.49 15.81
N LEU A 133 -5.69 -4.49 15.88
CA LEU A 133 -5.95 -3.26 16.62
C LEU A 133 -7.17 -2.52 16.05
N GLN A 134 -7.24 -2.34 14.73
CA GLN A 134 -8.33 -1.62 14.07
C GLN A 134 -9.69 -2.28 14.33
N LYS A 135 -9.77 -3.60 14.27
CA LYS A 135 -11.01 -4.34 14.57
C LYS A 135 -11.53 -4.14 15.99
N ARG A 136 -10.64 -3.92 16.95
CA ARG A 136 -11.04 -3.68 18.36
C ARG A 136 -11.64 -2.30 18.56
N VAL A 137 -11.27 -1.34 17.73
CA VAL A 137 -11.66 0.08 17.90
C VAL A 137 -12.71 0.54 16.88
N MET A 138 -12.93 -0.20 15.79
CA MET A 138 -13.88 0.13 14.73
C MET A 138 -14.91 -1.00 14.53
N SER A 139 -16.20 -0.64 14.58
CA SER A 139 -17.31 -1.55 14.25
C SER A 139 -17.56 -1.60 12.75
N GLY A 140 -17.93 -2.76 12.21
CA GLY A 140 -18.28 -2.96 10.80
C GLY A 140 -17.11 -3.40 9.91
N ILE A 141 -15.93 -3.66 10.50
CA ILE A 141 -14.74 -4.20 9.81
C ILE A 141 -14.25 -5.51 10.43
N GLU A 142 -15.12 -6.24 11.13
CA GLU A 142 -14.77 -7.44 11.90
C GLU A 142 -14.20 -8.56 11.01
N ARG A 143 -14.59 -8.58 9.73
CA ARG A 143 -14.11 -9.55 8.72
C ARG A 143 -12.89 -9.09 7.93
N MET A 144 -12.32 -7.94 8.26
CA MET A 144 -11.18 -7.36 7.56
C MET A 144 -9.95 -8.29 7.56
N GLY A 145 -9.39 -8.57 6.40
CA GLY A 145 -8.16 -9.34 6.26
C GLY A 145 -7.47 -9.01 4.95
N VAL A 146 -6.27 -9.56 4.74
CA VAL A 146 -5.49 -9.31 3.52
C VAL A 146 -4.70 -10.54 3.13
N ARG A 147 -4.58 -10.77 1.82
CA ARG A 147 -3.84 -11.85 1.19
C ARG A 147 -2.67 -11.27 0.38
N PRO A 148 -1.52 -10.97 1.02
CA PRO A 148 -0.39 -10.32 0.37
C PRO A 148 0.61 -11.31 -0.24
N SER A 149 1.13 -10.96 -1.41
CA SER A 149 2.30 -11.57 -2.05
C SER A 149 3.30 -10.49 -2.40
N VAL A 150 4.48 -10.57 -1.80
CA VAL A 150 5.55 -9.57 -1.93
C VAL A 150 6.80 -10.20 -2.51
N VAL A 151 7.45 -9.46 -3.39
CA VAL A 151 8.76 -9.76 -3.96
C VAL A 151 9.71 -8.63 -3.60
N LYS A 152 10.87 -8.99 -3.02
CA LYS A 152 12.01 -8.09 -2.85
C LYS A 152 13.19 -8.64 -3.65
N HIS A 153 13.62 -7.90 -4.66
CA HIS A 153 14.80 -8.19 -5.48
C HIS A 153 15.99 -7.38 -4.99
N VAL A 154 17.13 -8.06 -4.78
CA VAL A 154 18.37 -7.48 -4.24
C VAL A 154 19.58 -8.03 -5.00
N GLU A 155 20.52 -7.15 -5.37
CA GLU A 155 21.87 -7.57 -5.75
C GLU A 155 22.69 -7.87 -4.48
N MET A 156 23.10 -9.11 -4.32
CA MET A 156 23.88 -9.59 -3.19
C MET A 156 25.35 -9.14 -3.32
N PRO A 157 26.12 -9.11 -2.21
CA PRO A 157 27.54 -8.76 -2.27
C PRO A 157 28.33 -9.59 -3.28
N ASP A 158 28.09 -10.90 -3.33
CA ASP A 158 28.72 -11.81 -4.32
C ASP A 158 28.33 -11.52 -5.78
N GLY A 159 27.43 -10.57 -6.02
CA GLY A 159 26.97 -10.15 -7.33
C GLY A 159 25.78 -10.96 -7.86
N ALA A 160 25.30 -11.94 -7.11
CA ALA A 160 24.10 -12.69 -7.46
C ALA A 160 22.86 -11.79 -7.34
N GLN A 161 21.90 -11.95 -8.26
CA GLN A 161 20.60 -11.30 -8.17
C GLN A 161 19.67 -12.25 -7.41
N ARG A 162 19.20 -11.85 -6.23
CA ARG A 162 18.29 -12.68 -5.42
C ARG A 162 16.91 -12.07 -5.32
N MET A 163 15.92 -12.94 -5.43
CA MET A 163 14.53 -12.64 -5.19
C MET A 163 14.07 -13.29 -3.89
N TYR A 164 13.53 -12.48 -2.98
CA TYR A 164 12.88 -12.91 -1.76
C TYR A 164 11.38 -12.84 -1.95
N VAL A 165 10.68 -13.96 -1.75
CA VAL A 165 9.23 -14.06 -1.93
C VAL A 165 8.59 -14.35 -0.58
N GLY A 166 7.72 -13.44 -0.14
CA GLY A 166 6.85 -13.62 1.03
C GLY A 166 5.41 -13.69 0.56
N HIS A 167 4.66 -14.70 1.00
CA HIS A 167 3.31 -14.94 0.51
C HIS A 167 2.43 -15.49 1.63
N LEU A 168 1.22 -14.95 1.73
CA LEU A 168 0.12 -15.54 2.49
C LEU A 168 -1.19 -15.30 1.74
N GLY A 169 -1.90 -16.36 1.41
CA GLY A 169 -3.18 -16.32 0.72
C GLY A 169 -3.15 -17.02 -0.63
N ASP A 170 -3.77 -16.46 -1.66
CA ASP A 170 -3.90 -17.08 -2.99
C ASP A 170 -3.36 -16.19 -4.10
N SER A 171 -2.87 -14.99 -3.83
CA SER A 171 -2.15 -14.22 -4.85
C SER A 171 -0.88 -14.97 -5.26
N ARG A 172 -0.54 -15.01 -6.54
CA ARG A 172 0.53 -15.90 -7.03
C ARG A 172 1.72 -15.12 -7.57
N VAL A 173 2.91 -15.67 -7.34
CA VAL A 173 4.16 -15.20 -7.95
C VAL A 173 4.65 -16.26 -8.93
N TYR A 174 5.03 -15.83 -10.12
CA TYR A 174 5.57 -16.65 -11.19
C TYR A 174 6.95 -16.15 -11.62
N LEU A 175 7.83 -17.08 -11.97
CA LEU A 175 9.06 -16.83 -12.70
C LEU A 175 8.88 -17.25 -14.15
N HIS A 176 9.16 -16.34 -15.07
CA HIS A 176 9.24 -16.59 -16.49
C HIS A 176 10.72 -16.63 -16.90
N ARG A 177 11.17 -17.78 -17.41
CA ARG A 177 12.53 -18.02 -17.88
C ARG A 177 12.49 -18.95 -19.08
N ASP A 178 13.28 -18.65 -20.11
CA ASP A 178 13.38 -19.46 -21.34
C ASP A 178 12.02 -19.78 -21.99
N GLY A 179 11.12 -18.80 -21.97
CA GLY A 179 9.79 -18.91 -22.55
C GLY A 179 8.78 -19.72 -21.73
N LYS A 180 9.15 -20.17 -20.52
CA LYS A 180 8.31 -20.96 -19.62
C LYS A 180 7.90 -20.18 -18.39
N LEU A 181 6.63 -20.30 -18.00
CA LEU A 181 6.10 -19.67 -16.79
C LEU A 181 5.96 -20.71 -15.67
N GLN A 182 6.71 -20.54 -14.59
CA GLN A 182 6.69 -21.40 -13.42
C GLN A 182 6.09 -20.67 -12.20
N GLN A 183 5.08 -21.25 -11.58
CA GLN A 183 4.53 -20.76 -10.31
C GLN A 183 5.52 -21.05 -9.17
N LEU A 184 5.78 -20.04 -8.32
CA LEU A 184 6.70 -20.12 -7.19
C LEU A 184 5.99 -20.25 -5.84
N THR A 185 4.80 -19.67 -5.72
CA THR A 185 4.00 -19.68 -4.49
C THR A 185 2.98 -20.83 -4.51
N GLU A 186 2.75 -21.45 -3.37
CA GLU A 186 1.63 -22.38 -3.17
C GLU A 186 0.52 -21.67 -2.39
N ASP A 187 -0.71 -21.73 -2.90
CA ASP A 187 -1.84 -21.05 -2.27
C ASP A 187 -2.06 -21.57 -0.85
N THR A 188 -2.16 -20.66 0.10
CA THR A 188 -2.42 -20.91 1.51
C THR A 188 -3.93 -21.10 1.74
N THR A 189 -4.50 -22.15 1.15
CA THR A 189 -5.95 -22.42 1.26
C THR A 189 -6.29 -23.23 2.51
N SER A 190 -7.53 -23.08 3.00
CA SER A 190 -8.08 -23.97 4.04
C SER A 190 -8.04 -25.44 3.56
N PHE A 191 -8.17 -25.65 2.24
CA PHE A 191 -8.10 -26.93 1.57
C PHE A 191 -6.68 -27.52 1.48
N ALA A 192 -5.63 -26.71 1.39
CA ALA A 192 -4.25 -27.18 1.43
C ALA A 192 -3.90 -27.84 2.78
N LEU A 193 -4.69 -27.59 3.82
CA LEU A 193 -4.66 -28.32 5.09
C LEU A 193 -5.44 -29.66 5.05
N GLN A 194 -6.31 -29.85 4.05
CA GLN A 194 -7.03 -31.10 3.71
C GLN A 194 -6.27 -31.99 2.71
N LYS A 195 -4.93 -31.82 2.61
CA LYS A 195 -3.98 -32.68 1.88
C LYS A 195 -4.22 -34.21 1.94
N PRO A 196 -4.87 -34.84 2.94
CA PRO A 196 -5.15 -36.28 2.87
C PRO A 196 -6.00 -36.78 1.69
N PHE A 197 -6.73 -35.94 0.94
CA PHE A 197 -7.70 -36.43 -0.06
C PHE A 197 -7.31 -36.26 -1.54
N PHE A 198 -6.38 -35.36 -1.90
CA PHE A 198 -6.00 -35.08 -3.29
C PHE A 198 -4.51 -34.87 -3.45
N SER A 199 -3.95 -35.38 -4.54
CA SER A 199 -2.57 -35.14 -4.93
C SER A 199 -2.34 -33.70 -5.42
N PRO A 200 -1.10 -33.18 -5.35
CA PRO A 200 -0.77 -31.87 -5.91
C PRO A 200 -1.07 -31.74 -7.41
N GLU A 201 -1.02 -32.85 -8.16
CA GLU A 201 -1.33 -32.86 -9.59
C GLU A 201 -2.84 -32.72 -9.83
N GLU A 202 -3.68 -33.43 -9.06
CA GLU A 202 -5.14 -33.27 -9.13
C GLU A 202 -5.55 -31.85 -8.78
N LEU A 203 -4.93 -31.24 -7.77
CA LEU A 203 -5.23 -29.84 -7.41
C LEU A 203 -4.85 -28.86 -8.52
N ARG A 204 -3.69 -29.06 -9.15
CA ARG A 204 -3.31 -28.28 -10.35
C ARG A 204 -4.28 -28.50 -11.51
N GLN A 205 -4.76 -29.73 -11.72
CA GLN A 205 -5.74 -30.02 -12.76
C GLN A 205 -7.07 -29.31 -12.50
N ILE A 206 -7.53 -29.31 -11.25
CA ILE A 206 -8.75 -28.60 -10.84
C ILE A 206 -8.59 -27.09 -11.07
N ASP A 207 -7.49 -26.51 -10.58
CA ASP A 207 -7.18 -25.08 -10.73
C ASP A 207 -7.09 -24.64 -12.20
N GLN A 208 -6.47 -25.47 -13.05
CA GLN A 208 -6.24 -25.18 -14.48
C GLN A 208 -7.38 -25.64 -15.40
N SER A 209 -8.53 -26.06 -14.86
CA SER A 209 -9.70 -26.42 -15.67
C SER A 209 -10.50 -25.17 -16.07
N VAL A 210 -11.07 -25.19 -17.28
CA VAL A 210 -11.91 -24.08 -17.78
C VAL A 210 -13.33 -24.19 -17.27
N ASN A 211 -13.83 -25.43 -17.13
CA ASN A 211 -15.18 -25.70 -16.67
C ASN A 211 -15.19 -26.90 -15.71
N PRO A 212 -16.07 -26.91 -14.70
CA PRO A 212 -16.19 -28.04 -13.76
C PRO A 212 -16.65 -29.32 -14.47
N SER A 213 -17.31 -29.23 -15.63
CA SER A 213 -17.70 -30.40 -16.43
C SER A 213 -16.50 -31.21 -16.95
N GLN A 214 -15.32 -30.60 -17.06
CA GLN A 214 -14.07 -31.27 -17.47
C GLN A 214 -13.47 -32.13 -16.37
N LEU A 215 -13.95 -31.98 -15.13
CA LEU A 215 -13.46 -32.68 -13.96
C LEU A 215 -14.31 -33.91 -13.61
N PRO A 216 -13.69 -34.97 -13.05
CA PRO A 216 -14.39 -36.07 -12.40
C PRO A 216 -15.39 -35.57 -11.36
N ALA A 217 -16.51 -36.29 -11.16
CA ALA A 217 -17.60 -35.87 -10.28
C ALA A 217 -17.13 -35.50 -8.85
N GLY A 218 -16.19 -36.27 -8.28
CA GLY A 218 -15.62 -36.01 -6.95
C GLY A 218 -14.72 -34.78 -6.84
N GLN A 219 -14.31 -34.19 -7.97
CA GLN A 219 -13.45 -33.00 -8.03
C GLN A 219 -14.23 -31.72 -8.37
N ARG A 220 -15.48 -31.84 -8.84
CA ARG A 220 -16.29 -30.69 -9.28
C ARG A 220 -16.67 -29.74 -8.16
N SER A 221 -16.93 -30.27 -6.96
CA SER A 221 -17.24 -29.44 -5.79
C SER A 221 -16.06 -28.57 -5.37
N ILE A 222 -14.84 -29.08 -5.55
CA ILE A 222 -13.59 -28.38 -5.19
C ILE A 222 -13.32 -27.21 -6.13
N PHE A 223 -13.68 -27.36 -7.41
CA PHE A 223 -13.54 -26.30 -8.40
C PHE A 223 -14.22 -24.99 -7.96
N SER A 224 -15.37 -25.08 -7.29
CA SER A 224 -16.11 -23.93 -6.75
C SER A 224 -15.59 -23.44 -5.40
N MET A 225 -14.68 -24.18 -4.76
CA MET A 225 -14.10 -23.86 -3.44
C MET A 225 -12.70 -23.27 -3.56
N ARG A 226 -12.19 -23.04 -4.79
CA ARG A 226 -10.86 -22.46 -5.04
C ARG A 226 -10.63 -21.09 -4.38
N GLU A 227 -11.70 -20.40 -4.03
CA GLU A 227 -11.72 -19.07 -3.42
C GLU A 227 -11.64 -19.11 -1.88
N ASP A 228 -11.68 -20.30 -1.24
CA ASP A 228 -11.60 -20.43 0.22
C ASP A 228 -10.15 -20.48 0.72
N VAL A 229 -9.67 -19.32 1.18
CA VAL A 229 -8.24 -19.03 1.37
C VAL A 229 -7.98 -18.40 2.73
N MET A 230 -6.85 -18.73 3.36
CA MET A 230 -6.40 -18.05 4.58
C MET A 230 -5.87 -16.65 4.26
N ASP A 231 -6.06 -15.72 5.19
CA ASP A 231 -5.55 -14.35 5.11
C ASP A 231 -4.73 -13.98 6.36
N VAL A 232 -4.11 -12.79 6.36
CA VAL A 232 -3.36 -12.22 7.49
C VAL A 232 -4.33 -11.77 8.60
N ASN A 233 -5.36 -12.57 8.90
CA ASN A 233 -6.36 -12.29 9.89
C ASN A 233 -7.11 -13.55 10.42
N SER A 234 -7.01 -14.71 9.78
CA SER A 234 -7.50 -15.98 10.35
C SER A 234 -6.83 -16.21 11.72
N ASP A 235 -7.63 -16.33 12.79
CA ASP A 235 -7.24 -16.33 14.20
C ASP A 235 -5.85 -16.92 14.53
N ARG A 236 -5.07 -16.11 15.27
CA ARG A 236 -3.78 -16.38 15.95
C ARG A 236 -2.78 -17.27 15.18
N ASP A 237 -1.69 -16.62 14.78
CA ASP A 237 -0.43 -17.22 14.32
C ASP A 237 -0.35 -17.57 12.81
N SER A 238 -1.22 -17.03 11.95
CA SER A 238 -1.08 -17.22 10.49
C SER A 238 0.28 -16.74 9.93
N THR A 239 0.94 -15.81 10.63
CA THR A 239 2.32 -15.38 10.30
C THR A 239 3.39 -16.42 10.66
N SER A 240 3.13 -17.40 11.53
CA SER A 240 4.09 -18.49 11.77
C SER A 240 4.17 -19.47 10.60
N LEU A 241 3.13 -19.50 9.75
CA LEU A 241 3.12 -20.25 8.49
C LEU A 241 3.92 -19.55 7.38
N LEU A 242 4.32 -18.28 7.57
CA LEU A 242 5.05 -17.53 6.56
C LEU A 242 6.44 -18.12 6.32
N GLN A 243 6.60 -18.72 5.14
CA GLN A 243 7.90 -19.10 4.61
C GLN A 243 8.37 -18.06 3.61
N VAL A 244 9.55 -17.48 3.86
CA VAL A 244 10.22 -16.62 2.88
C VAL A 244 11.02 -17.52 1.95
N GLN A 245 10.61 -17.60 0.69
CA GLN A 245 11.31 -18.36 -0.34
C GLN A 245 12.36 -17.47 -1.02
N VAL A 246 13.47 -18.06 -1.47
CA VAL A 246 14.57 -17.32 -2.10
C VAL A 246 14.97 -18.00 -3.39
N TYR A 247 15.10 -17.21 -4.45
CA TYR A 247 15.44 -17.67 -5.79
C TYR A 247 16.56 -16.82 -6.37
N ASP A 248 17.47 -17.46 -7.10
CA ASP A 248 18.48 -16.77 -7.89
C ASP A 248 17.89 -16.37 -9.26
N LEU A 249 18.05 -15.10 -9.59
CA LEU A 249 17.60 -14.48 -10.83
C LEU A 249 18.74 -14.36 -11.82
N GLN A 250 18.40 -14.47 -13.09
CA GLN A 250 19.26 -14.25 -14.24
C GLN A 250 18.77 -13.02 -15.01
N PRO A 251 19.67 -12.28 -15.67
CA PRO A 251 19.24 -11.24 -16.61
C PRO A 251 18.28 -11.81 -17.65
N GLY A 252 17.20 -11.08 -17.93
CA GLY A 252 16.15 -11.52 -18.85
C GLY A 252 15.03 -12.35 -18.19
N ASP A 253 15.20 -12.80 -16.94
CA ASP A 253 14.09 -13.34 -16.16
C ASP A 253 12.98 -12.30 -16.03
N ARG A 254 11.73 -12.75 -16.11
CA ARG A 254 10.57 -11.92 -15.81
C ARG A 254 9.82 -12.47 -14.62
N VAL A 255 9.44 -11.61 -13.70
CA VAL A 255 8.64 -11.95 -12.52
C VAL A 255 7.23 -11.42 -12.75
N LEU A 256 6.23 -12.27 -12.52
CA LEU A 256 4.82 -11.92 -12.62
C LEU A 256 4.14 -12.15 -11.27
N LEU A 257 3.56 -11.10 -10.69
CA LEU A 257 2.66 -11.20 -9.54
C LEU A 257 1.23 -10.99 -10.02
N VAL A 258 0.30 -11.80 -9.53
CA VAL A 258 -1.12 -11.72 -9.86
C VAL A 258 -2.01 -11.99 -8.64
N ASN A 259 -3.24 -11.46 -8.64
CA ASN A 259 -4.26 -11.80 -7.65
C ASN A 259 -5.33 -12.77 -8.23
N GLY A 260 -6.30 -13.13 -7.38
CA GLY A 260 -7.45 -13.99 -7.72
C GLY A 260 -8.14 -13.61 -9.02
N GLY A 261 -8.43 -12.32 -9.22
CA GLY A 261 -9.10 -11.85 -10.44
C GLY A 261 -8.30 -12.05 -11.73
N VAL A 262 -6.99 -12.33 -11.67
CA VAL A 262 -6.26 -12.80 -12.85
C VAL A 262 -6.22 -14.31 -12.90
N GLN A 263 -5.67 -15.01 -11.90
CA GLN A 263 -5.38 -16.44 -12.01
C GLN A 263 -6.62 -17.35 -12.05
N HIS A 264 -7.76 -16.89 -11.51
CA HIS A 264 -9.04 -17.61 -11.60
C HIS A 264 -9.68 -17.42 -12.99
N ASN A 265 -9.38 -16.32 -13.67
CA ASN A 265 -9.90 -15.99 -15.00
C ASN A 265 -8.97 -16.46 -16.15
N VAL A 266 -7.65 -16.45 -15.94
CA VAL A 266 -6.61 -16.68 -16.95
C VAL A 266 -5.79 -17.92 -16.58
N LEU A 267 -5.64 -18.86 -17.50
CA LEU A 267 -4.86 -20.07 -17.26
C LEU A 267 -3.36 -19.77 -17.26
N THR A 268 -2.57 -20.60 -16.57
CA THR A 268 -1.10 -20.45 -16.55
C THR A 268 -0.50 -20.48 -17.95
N LYS A 269 -1.01 -21.34 -18.84
CA LYS A 269 -0.58 -21.41 -20.24
C LYS A 269 -0.97 -20.16 -21.06
N GLU A 270 -2.09 -19.52 -20.72
CA GLU A 270 -2.50 -18.26 -21.36
C GLU A 270 -1.62 -17.11 -20.87
N MET A 271 -1.33 -17.03 -19.57
CA MET A 271 -0.37 -16.08 -19.01
C MET A 271 1.02 -16.28 -19.62
N GLU A 272 1.51 -17.51 -19.75
CA GLU A 272 2.77 -17.83 -20.43
C GLU A 272 2.78 -17.31 -21.87
N GLY A 273 1.70 -17.54 -22.62
CA GLY A 273 1.55 -17.03 -23.98
C GLY A 273 1.56 -15.49 -24.07
N LEU A 274 1.07 -14.78 -23.05
CA LEU A 274 1.15 -13.32 -22.96
C LEU A 274 2.55 -12.85 -22.56
N MET A 275 3.21 -13.53 -21.63
CA MET A 275 4.59 -13.26 -21.19
C MET A 275 5.63 -13.53 -22.28
N ASN A 276 5.33 -14.43 -23.22
CA ASN A 276 6.18 -14.74 -24.38
C ASN A 276 6.10 -13.71 -25.51
N ARG A 277 5.21 -12.72 -25.41
CA ARG A 277 5.11 -11.66 -26.41
C ARG A 277 6.20 -10.61 -26.21
N ASP A 278 6.61 -10.00 -27.31
CA ASP A 278 7.57 -8.89 -27.32
C ASP A 278 6.88 -7.59 -26.88
N LEU A 279 6.60 -7.49 -25.58
CA LEU A 279 6.11 -6.29 -24.92
C LEU A 279 7.04 -5.94 -23.76
N ASP A 280 7.12 -4.66 -23.45
CA ASP A 280 7.66 -4.19 -22.19
C ASP A 280 6.80 -4.66 -21.00
N ASP A 281 7.30 -4.43 -19.79
CA ASP A 281 6.63 -4.87 -18.56
C ASP A 281 5.24 -4.25 -18.43
N VAL A 282 5.11 -2.95 -18.69
CA VAL A 282 3.83 -2.21 -18.59
C VAL A 282 2.81 -2.70 -19.63
N GLY A 283 3.25 -2.94 -20.86
CA GLY A 283 2.40 -3.49 -21.93
C GLY A 283 1.96 -4.92 -21.66
N THR A 284 2.86 -5.74 -21.11
CA THR A 284 2.55 -7.12 -20.69
C THR A 284 1.53 -7.12 -19.55
N GLU A 285 1.77 -6.30 -18.52
CA GLU A 285 0.85 -6.11 -17.39
C GLU A 285 -0.54 -5.68 -17.87
N ARG A 286 -0.61 -4.67 -18.76
CA ARG A 286 -1.86 -4.18 -19.35
C ARG A 286 -2.62 -5.29 -20.07
N MET A 287 -1.93 -6.10 -20.88
CA MET A 287 -2.56 -7.19 -21.62
C MET A 287 -3.08 -8.30 -20.71
N ILE A 288 -2.33 -8.67 -19.67
CA ILE A 288 -2.78 -9.68 -18.68
C ILE A 288 -4.03 -9.18 -17.97
N GLN A 289 -4.03 -7.95 -17.47
CA GLN A 289 -5.21 -7.37 -16.81
C GLN A 289 -6.40 -7.25 -17.77
N ALA A 290 -6.18 -6.79 -19.01
CA ALA A 290 -7.24 -6.66 -20.00
C ALA A 290 -7.83 -8.02 -20.44
N PHE A 291 -6.98 -9.05 -20.55
CA PHE A 291 -7.42 -10.40 -20.86
C PHE A 291 -8.27 -10.96 -19.72
N ALA A 292 -7.79 -10.87 -18.47
CA ALA A 292 -8.55 -11.29 -17.29
C ALA A 292 -9.90 -10.57 -17.18
N ASP A 293 -9.89 -9.24 -17.32
CA ASP A 293 -11.11 -8.42 -17.24
C ASP A 293 -12.14 -8.79 -18.32
N ARG A 294 -11.67 -9.09 -19.54
CA ARG A 294 -12.55 -9.51 -20.64
C ARG A 294 -13.28 -10.82 -20.33
N GLU A 295 -12.62 -11.79 -19.68
CA GLU A 295 -13.22 -13.09 -19.36
C GLU A 295 -14.36 -13.00 -18.33
N THR A 296 -14.48 -11.87 -17.62
CA THR A 296 -15.57 -11.59 -16.69
C THR A 296 -16.79 -10.91 -17.35
N GLY A 297 -16.67 -10.46 -18.60
CA GLY A 297 -17.71 -9.72 -19.34
C GLY A 297 -18.67 -10.57 -20.18
N ALA A 298 -19.77 -9.96 -20.64
CA ALA A 298 -20.77 -10.55 -21.53
C ALA A 298 -20.21 -10.86 -22.95
N PRO A 299 -20.80 -11.79 -23.74
CA PRO A 299 -22.11 -12.43 -23.57
C PRO A 299 -22.13 -13.74 -22.78
N ASN A 300 -20.99 -14.38 -22.51
CA ASN A 300 -20.92 -15.59 -21.68
C ASN A 300 -19.54 -15.67 -21.00
N PRO A 301 -19.46 -15.37 -19.70
CA PRO A 301 -18.25 -15.60 -18.91
C PRO A 301 -17.83 -17.08 -18.98
N ARG A 302 -16.52 -17.37 -18.92
CA ARG A 302 -16.03 -18.75 -18.81
C ARG A 302 -16.58 -19.42 -17.55
N GLY A 303 -16.71 -20.74 -17.51
CA GLY A 303 -17.17 -21.43 -16.30
C GLY A 303 -16.23 -21.28 -15.09
N ARG A 304 -14.98 -20.84 -15.32
CA ARG A 304 -14.02 -20.46 -14.27
C ARG A 304 -14.07 -18.98 -13.90
N ALA A 305 -14.87 -18.17 -14.59
CA ALA A 305 -14.82 -16.72 -14.43
C ALA A 305 -15.27 -16.29 -13.03
N GLU A 306 -14.58 -15.30 -12.47
CA GLU A 306 -14.87 -14.73 -11.16
C GLU A 306 -14.89 -13.20 -11.25
N ALA A 307 -15.93 -12.60 -10.67
CA ALA A 307 -16.08 -11.15 -10.55
C ALA A 307 -15.25 -10.61 -9.36
N ALA A 308 -13.93 -10.65 -9.50
CA ALA A 308 -12.96 -10.11 -8.55
C ALA A 308 -12.18 -8.94 -9.16
N ASP A 309 -11.51 -8.16 -8.31
CA ASP A 309 -10.61 -7.11 -8.80
C ASP A 309 -9.45 -7.75 -9.56
N VAL A 310 -8.95 -7.08 -10.59
CA VAL A 310 -7.88 -7.60 -11.44
C VAL A 310 -6.62 -6.77 -11.23
N ALA A 311 -5.55 -7.40 -10.77
CA ALA A 311 -4.24 -6.79 -10.62
C ALA A 311 -3.13 -7.73 -11.08
N ALA A 312 -2.18 -7.17 -11.83
CA ALA A 312 -0.91 -7.80 -12.16
C ALA A 312 0.25 -6.83 -11.92
N VAL A 313 1.45 -7.38 -11.68
CA VAL A 313 2.72 -6.65 -11.71
C VAL A 313 3.70 -7.49 -12.51
N VAL A 314 4.35 -6.87 -13.50
CA VAL A 314 5.39 -7.52 -14.31
C VAL A 314 6.71 -6.77 -14.10
N TYR A 315 7.79 -7.52 -13.89
CA TYR A 315 9.13 -6.98 -13.72
C TYR A 315 10.16 -7.82 -14.46
N THR A 316 10.95 -7.21 -15.34
CA THR A 316 12.07 -7.86 -16.03
C THR A 316 13.40 -7.51 -15.37
N VAL A 317 14.19 -8.54 -15.07
CA VAL A 317 15.52 -8.41 -14.47
C VAL A 317 16.50 -7.90 -15.53
N SER A 318 16.93 -6.65 -15.39
CA SER A 318 17.83 -6.00 -16.35
C SER A 318 19.27 -6.55 -16.28
N GLU A 319 19.98 -6.57 -17.42
CA GLU A 319 21.43 -6.78 -17.45
C GLU A 319 22.18 -5.71 -16.66
N ARG A 320 23.26 -6.11 -15.97
CA ARG A 320 24.13 -5.22 -15.18
C ARG A 320 24.49 -3.94 -15.96
N ARG A 321 23.96 -2.79 -15.53
CA ARG A 321 24.63 -1.51 -15.81
C ARG A 321 25.83 -1.38 -14.87
N ARG A 322 27.01 -1.75 -15.37
CA ARG A 322 28.28 -1.40 -14.74
C ARG A 322 28.38 0.14 -14.60
N THR A 323 28.43 0.58 -13.35
CA THR A 323 28.97 1.88 -12.87
C THR A 323 28.44 3.16 -13.54
N GLY A 324 27.43 3.74 -12.89
CA GLY A 324 27.04 5.16 -12.98
C GLY A 324 26.10 5.61 -11.83
N GLY A 325 25.65 4.67 -11.00
CA GLY A 325 24.60 4.88 -9.99
C GLY A 325 24.95 5.89 -8.91
N ALA A 326 26.20 5.99 -8.44
CA ALA A 326 26.51 6.89 -7.32
C ALA A 326 26.37 8.38 -7.67
N GLU A 327 26.69 8.78 -8.91
CA GLU A 327 26.55 10.17 -9.35
C GLU A 327 25.12 10.48 -9.78
N LYS A 328 24.43 9.51 -10.41
CA LYS A 328 23.00 9.61 -10.71
C LYS A 328 22.15 9.70 -9.44
N GLN A 329 22.40 8.83 -8.45
CA GLN A 329 21.73 8.84 -7.15
C GLN A 329 22.05 10.11 -6.36
N ARG A 330 23.29 10.65 -6.43
CA ARG A 330 23.58 11.97 -5.83
C ARG A 330 22.79 13.09 -6.49
N ARG A 331 22.64 13.08 -7.82
CA ARG A 331 21.84 14.06 -8.54
C ARG A 331 20.35 13.92 -8.24
N GLU A 332 19.84 12.69 -8.20
CA GLU A 332 18.44 12.39 -7.85
C GLU A 332 18.12 12.78 -6.40
N HIS A 333 19.00 12.45 -5.45
CA HIS A 333 18.85 12.82 -4.04
C HIS A 333 18.94 14.33 -3.84
N GLU A 334 19.84 15.02 -4.56
CA GLU A 334 19.90 16.50 -4.53
C GLU A 334 18.65 17.12 -5.15
N GLN A 335 18.14 16.57 -6.27
CA GLN A 335 16.89 17.02 -6.90
C GLN A 335 15.69 16.80 -5.97
N GLN A 336 15.61 15.64 -5.30
CA GLN A 336 14.59 15.33 -4.32
C GLN A 336 14.64 16.28 -3.12
N ARG A 337 15.85 16.56 -2.61
CA ARG A 337 16.03 17.54 -1.53
C ARG A 337 15.57 18.94 -1.95
N VAL A 338 15.98 19.42 -3.12
CA VAL A 338 15.54 20.73 -3.65
C VAL A 338 14.03 20.78 -3.86
N SER A 339 13.42 19.68 -4.31
CA SER A 339 11.96 19.55 -4.43
C SER A 339 11.26 19.65 -3.06
N LEU A 340 11.72 18.89 -2.07
CA LEU A 340 11.19 18.93 -0.70
C LEU A 340 11.33 20.30 -0.06
N GLU A 341 12.48 20.97 -0.22
CA GLU A 341 12.68 22.34 0.27
C GLU A 341 11.70 23.33 -0.38
N THR A 342 11.39 23.13 -1.66
CA THR A 342 10.41 23.94 -2.39
C THR A 342 9.00 23.70 -1.87
N GLN A 343 8.63 22.44 -1.61
CA GLN A 343 7.33 22.08 -1.03
C GLN A 343 7.15 22.63 0.38
N VAL A 344 8.16 22.52 1.25
CA VAL A 344 8.13 23.11 2.59
C VAL A 344 7.89 24.61 2.51
N LYS A 345 8.67 25.33 1.69
CA LYS A 345 8.49 26.79 1.50
C LYS A 345 7.11 27.14 0.97
N HIS A 346 6.59 26.35 0.01
CA HIS A 346 5.28 26.56 -0.55
C HIS A 346 4.18 26.44 0.51
N HIS A 347 4.18 25.35 1.28
CA HIS A 347 3.18 25.10 2.31
C HIS A 347 3.28 26.07 3.50
N GLU A 348 4.50 26.43 3.92
CA GLU A 348 4.69 27.45 4.97
C GLU A 348 4.18 28.83 4.52
N LYS A 349 4.47 29.23 3.28
CA LYS A 349 3.96 30.47 2.71
C LYS A 349 2.43 30.46 2.66
N ARG A 350 1.84 29.39 2.14
CA ARG A 350 0.39 29.29 2.02
C ARG A 350 -0.31 29.24 3.38
N GLY A 351 0.26 28.52 4.34
CA GLY A 351 -0.21 28.52 5.72
C GLY A 351 -0.13 29.91 6.37
N ALA A 352 0.93 30.69 6.10
CA ALA A 352 1.03 32.07 6.57
C ALA A 352 -0.05 33.00 5.98
N GLU A 353 -0.31 32.89 4.67
CA GLU A 353 -1.41 33.64 4.02
C GLU A 353 -2.77 33.29 4.63
N LEU A 354 -3.02 32.00 4.89
CA LEU A 354 -4.27 31.53 5.49
C LEU A 354 -4.43 31.99 6.94
N ARG A 355 -3.35 32.04 7.73
CA ARG A 355 -3.39 32.61 9.10
C ARG A 355 -3.77 34.09 9.11
N LEU A 356 -3.28 34.86 8.13
CA LEU A 356 -3.69 36.26 7.97
C LEU A 356 -5.18 36.37 7.61
N ALA A 357 -5.63 35.57 6.64
CA ALA A 357 -7.05 35.53 6.25
C ALA A 357 -7.96 35.08 7.42
N LEU A 358 -7.51 34.12 8.22
CA LEU A 358 -8.21 33.66 9.41
C LEU A 358 -8.33 34.79 10.44
N HIS A 359 -7.24 35.53 10.68
CA HIS A 359 -7.24 36.66 11.60
C HIS A 359 -8.18 37.78 11.14
N GLU A 360 -8.18 38.12 9.85
CA GLU A 360 -9.13 39.07 9.27
C GLU A 360 -10.58 38.61 9.44
N ARG A 361 -10.83 37.31 9.26
CA ARG A 361 -12.16 36.73 9.42
C ARG A 361 -12.64 36.75 10.87
N ASP A 362 -11.75 36.46 11.82
CA ASP A 362 -12.05 36.54 13.25
C ASP A 362 -12.40 38.00 13.63
N GLN A 363 -11.66 39.00 13.13
CA GLN A 363 -12.01 40.42 13.34
C GLN A 363 -13.37 40.80 12.73
N GLN A 364 -13.72 40.26 11.56
CA GLN A 364 -15.04 40.49 10.96
C GLN A 364 -16.16 39.92 11.83
N LEU A 365 -15.98 38.70 12.34
CA LEU A 365 -16.94 38.05 13.24
C LEU A 365 -17.13 38.83 14.55
N GLU A 366 -16.07 39.43 15.09
CA GLU A 366 -16.13 40.28 16.30
C GLU A 366 -16.88 41.60 16.06
N ARG A 367 -16.79 42.17 14.85
CA ARG A 367 -17.45 43.42 14.48
C ARG A 367 -18.95 43.27 14.22
N LEU A 368 -19.48 42.04 14.15
CA LEU A 368 -20.90 41.81 13.95
C LEU A 368 -21.71 42.33 15.14
N GLN A 369 -22.57 43.32 14.87
CA GLN A 369 -23.43 43.92 15.88
C GLN A 369 -24.53 42.95 16.36
N ALA A 370 -25.00 43.17 17.58
CA ALA A 370 -26.24 42.56 18.08
C ALA A 370 -27.41 43.01 17.17
N GLY A 371 -27.92 42.09 16.35
CA GLY A 371 -28.91 42.37 15.30
C GLY A 371 -28.57 41.79 13.93
N THR A 372 -27.32 41.32 13.73
CA THR A 372 -26.94 40.59 12.51
C THR A 372 -27.82 39.34 12.32
N VAL A 373 -28.34 39.15 11.11
CA VAL A 373 -29.15 37.96 10.76
C VAL A 373 -28.34 36.70 11.07
N LEU A 374 -28.91 35.81 11.89
CA LEU A 374 -28.24 34.59 12.38
C LEU A 374 -27.65 33.75 11.24
N ARG A 375 -28.33 33.72 10.08
CA ARG A 375 -27.89 33.06 8.86
C ARG A 375 -26.53 33.56 8.37
N ASP A 376 -26.33 34.87 8.33
CA ASP A 376 -25.10 35.48 7.81
C ASP A 376 -23.94 35.28 8.78
N ARG A 377 -24.23 35.33 10.09
CA ARG A 377 -23.26 34.99 11.14
C ARG A 377 -22.79 33.53 11.01
N LEU A 378 -23.71 32.58 10.83
CA LEU A 378 -23.37 31.17 10.66
C LEU A 378 -22.54 30.92 9.38
N ARG A 379 -22.86 31.60 8.27
CA ARG A 379 -22.06 31.52 7.03
C ARG A 379 -20.63 32.00 7.24
N MET A 380 -20.45 33.14 7.90
CA MET A 380 -19.11 33.65 8.22
C MET A 380 -18.32 32.73 9.16
N GLN A 381 -19.00 32.06 10.11
CA GLN A 381 -18.35 31.05 10.96
C GLN A 381 -17.94 29.81 10.17
N ILE A 382 -18.74 29.37 9.19
CA ILE A 382 -18.39 28.26 8.29
C ILE A 382 -17.15 28.61 7.45
N GLU A 383 -17.13 29.79 6.84
CA GLU A 383 -15.97 30.28 6.07
C GLU A 383 -14.71 30.37 6.93
N ARG A 384 -14.85 30.79 8.19
CA ARG A 384 -13.76 30.80 9.17
C ARG A 384 -13.23 29.40 9.44
N THR A 385 -14.11 28.43 9.68
CA THR A 385 -13.69 27.03 9.92
C THR A 385 -13.02 26.40 8.69
N GLN A 386 -13.46 26.76 7.47
CA GLN A 386 -12.82 26.32 6.23
C GLN A 386 -11.40 26.86 6.09
N LEU A 387 -11.19 28.15 6.35
CA LEU A 387 -9.86 28.75 6.36
C LEU A 387 -8.94 28.11 7.41
N ALA A 388 -9.47 27.82 8.60
CA ALA A 388 -8.71 27.16 9.67
C ALA A 388 -8.36 25.70 9.31
N GLN A 389 -9.26 25.00 8.61
CA GLN A 389 -9.03 23.65 8.12
C GLN A 389 -7.95 23.64 7.01
N GLU A 390 -8.01 24.56 6.05
CA GLU A 390 -6.98 24.70 5.01
C GLU A 390 -5.61 25.04 5.61
N GLU A 391 -5.57 25.92 6.61
CA GLU A 391 -4.34 26.28 7.34
C GLU A 391 -3.71 25.07 8.03
N ALA A 392 -4.53 24.30 8.75
CA ALA A 392 -4.10 23.08 9.44
C ALA A 392 -3.59 22.01 8.46
N ASN A 393 -4.23 21.87 7.29
CA ASN A 393 -3.74 20.98 6.23
C ASN A 393 -2.37 21.42 5.71
N HIS A 394 -2.17 22.70 5.43
CA HIS A 394 -0.86 23.19 4.99
C HIS A 394 0.23 23.05 6.05
N ARG A 395 -0.09 23.21 7.34
CA ARG A 395 0.83 22.88 8.44
C ARG A 395 1.18 21.39 8.48
N TYR A 396 0.20 20.51 8.30
CA TYR A 396 0.41 19.08 8.25
C TYR A 396 1.33 18.68 7.08
N GLN A 397 1.09 19.22 5.88
CA GLN A 397 1.90 18.97 4.69
C GLN A 397 3.33 19.50 4.87
N ALA A 398 3.50 20.72 5.39
CA ALA A 398 4.81 21.28 5.70
C ALA A 398 5.59 20.42 6.71
N ALA A 399 4.95 19.97 7.79
CA ALA A 399 5.58 19.10 8.78
C ALA A 399 5.95 17.72 8.19
N THR A 400 5.12 17.20 7.29
CA THR A 400 5.40 15.94 6.58
C THR A 400 6.62 16.07 5.67
N SER A 401 6.66 17.10 4.82
CA SER A 401 7.83 17.37 3.97
C SER A 401 9.10 17.68 4.78
N LYS A 402 8.98 18.32 5.96
CA LYS A 402 10.10 18.55 6.88
C LYS A 402 10.65 17.26 7.50
N LEU A 403 9.80 16.29 7.84
CA LEU A 403 10.24 14.97 8.28
C LEU A 403 11.01 14.27 7.16
N SER A 404 10.46 14.24 5.95
CA SER A 404 11.17 13.70 4.78
C SER A 404 12.49 14.43 4.51
N LEU A 405 12.55 15.75 4.73
CA LEU A 405 13.78 16.52 4.61
C LEU A 405 14.80 16.16 5.72
N LEU A 406 14.35 15.93 6.94
CA LEU A 406 15.23 15.47 8.03
C LEU A 406 15.83 14.10 7.72
N ASP A 407 15.05 13.20 7.12
CA ASP A 407 15.54 11.89 6.69
C ASP A 407 16.68 12.03 5.66
N THR A 408 16.62 13.03 4.77
CA THR A 408 17.74 13.34 3.85
C THR A 408 19.02 13.86 4.54
N ARG A 409 18.94 14.30 5.81
CA ARG A 409 20.06 14.88 6.57
C ARG A 409 20.75 13.88 7.49
N VAL A 410 20.16 12.72 7.78
CA VAL A 410 20.77 11.69 8.62
C VAL A 410 21.89 11.01 7.82
N PRO A 411 23.16 11.06 8.25
CA PRO A 411 24.22 10.33 7.57
C PRO A 411 23.96 8.81 7.69
N PRO A 412 24.10 8.03 6.61
CA PRO A 412 23.71 6.61 6.56
C PRO A 412 24.41 5.67 7.57
N ARG A 413 25.40 6.16 8.33
CA ARG A 413 26.16 5.36 9.33
C ARG A 413 25.49 5.26 10.70
N LEU A 414 24.35 5.91 10.94
CA LEU A 414 23.83 6.09 12.30
C LEU A 414 22.38 5.61 12.52
N SER A 415 21.79 4.88 11.57
CA SER A 415 20.50 4.23 11.77
C SER A 415 20.63 2.99 12.68
N VAL A 416 20.38 3.20 13.98
CA VAL A 416 19.96 2.28 15.06
C VAL A 416 20.90 1.14 15.51
N ASN A 417 21.79 0.57 14.70
CA ASN A 417 22.65 -0.56 15.15
C ASN A 417 24.12 -0.22 15.47
N ALA A 418 24.54 1.04 15.37
CA ALA A 418 25.92 1.43 15.72
C ALA A 418 26.17 1.56 17.25
N PHE A 419 25.13 1.49 18.08
CA PHE A 419 25.26 1.65 19.53
C PHE A 419 25.92 0.46 20.25
N ALA A 420 26.03 -0.70 19.60
CA ALA A 420 26.49 -1.92 20.27
C ALA A 420 28.02 -2.10 20.27
N MET A 421 28.80 -1.36 19.50
CA MET A 421 30.24 -1.67 19.38
C MET A 421 31.24 -0.52 19.51
N HIS A 422 30.91 0.75 19.25
CA HIS A 422 31.85 1.87 19.47
C HIS A 422 31.10 3.07 20.07
N ARG A 423 31.62 3.68 21.15
CA ARG A 423 31.09 4.95 21.66
C ARG A 423 31.20 5.99 20.54
N PRO A 424 30.08 6.56 20.05
CA PRO A 424 30.16 7.65 19.09
C PRO A 424 30.98 8.80 19.70
N ASN A 425 31.83 9.43 18.90
CA ASN A 425 32.54 10.63 19.34
C ASN A 425 31.50 11.68 19.73
N LYS A 426 31.75 12.48 20.78
CA LYS A 426 30.75 13.34 21.44
C LYS A 426 29.95 14.20 20.45
N GLU A 427 30.62 14.75 19.44
CA GLU A 427 30.02 15.57 18.38
C GLU A 427 28.94 14.85 17.56
N ILE A 428 29.10 13.55 17.30
CA ILE A 428 28.12 12.74 16.56
C ILE A 428 26.91 12.41 17.43
N ALA A 429 27.14 12.12 18.71
CA ALA A 429 26.08 11.87 19.67
C ALA A 429 25.22 13.13 19.88
N ASP A 430 25.86 14.30 19.95
CA ASP A 430 25.19 15.59 20.08
C ASP A 430 24.35 15.91 18.82
N ALA A 431 24.90 15.71 17.62
CA ALA A 431 24.18 15.92 16.35
C ALA A 431 22.98 14.98 16.17
N LEU A 432 23.08 13.71 16.58
CA LEU A 432 21.95 12.77 16.55
C LEU A 432 20.87 13.11 17.56
N THR A 433 21.28 13.57 18.75
CA THR A 433 20.36 14.04 19.78
C THR A 433 19.59 15.25 19.26
N GLU A 434 20.27 16.18 18.59
CA GLU A 434 19.64 17.33 17.95
C GLU A 434 18.66 16.93 16.84
N LEU A 435 19.05 16.03 15.93
CA LEU A 435 18.16 15.52 14.87
C LEU A 435 16.94 14.79 15.43
N ARG A 436 17.12 14.02 16.52
CA ARG A 436 16.00 13.36 17.21
C ARG A 436 15.05 14.37 17.85
N ILE A 437 15.58 15.38 18.53
CA ILE A 437 14.77 16.47 19.09
C ILE A 437 13.99 17.18 17.98
N GLN A 438 14.64 17.49 16.85
CA GLN A 438 13.98 18.11 15.70
C GLN A 438 12.88 17.21 15.12
N SER A 439 13.14 15.91 14.96
CA SER A 439 12.15 14.93 14.49
C SER A 439 10.96 14.84 15.44
N ASP A 440 11.20 14.69 16.75
CA ASP A 440 10.15 14.63 17.78
C ASP A 440 9.30 15.91 17.79
N MET A 441 9.92 17.08 17.63
CA MET A 441 9.21 18.36 17.51
C MET A 441 8.32 18.43 16.27
N ILE A 442 8.83 18.01 15.11
CA ILE A 442 8.04 18.04 13.87
C ILE A 442 6.95 16.98 13.88
N HIS A 443 7.18 15.81 14.49
CA HIS A 443 6.14 14.82 14.73
C HIS A 443 5.03 15.36 15.64
N ALA A 444 5.38 16.09 16.69
CA ALA A 444 4.41 16.76 17.55
C ALA A 444 3.61 17.82 16.77
N GLU A 445 4.29 18.63 15.95
CA GLU A 445 3.65 19.63 15.07
C GLU A 445 2.68 18.99 14.08
N ARG A 446 3.11 17.92 13.38
CA ARG A 446 2.27 17.17 12.42
C ARG A 446 1.04 16.59 13.12
N THR A 447 1.23 15.98 14.28
CA THR A 447 0.13 15.39 15.06
C THR A 447 -0.84 16.46 15.53
N GLN A 448 -0.34 17.63 15.95
CA GLN A 448 -1.18 18.75 16.35
C GLN A 448 -1.95 19.33 15.17
N ALA A 449 -1.30 19.55 14.02
CA ALA A 449 -1.95 20.04 12.81
C ALA A 449 -3.07 19.10 12.33
N GLN A 450 -2.83 17.79 12.43
CA GLN A 450 -3.86 16.79 12.12
C GLN A 450 -5.04 16.87 13.09
N ARG A 451 -4.80 17.04 14.40
CA ARG A 451 -5.88 17.26 15.38
C ARG A 451 -6.66 18.54 15.12
N ASP A 452 -5.94 19.64 14.84
CA ASP A 452 -6.53 20.95 14.54
C ASP A 452 -7.47 20.83 13.33
N TYR A 453 -7.01 20.19 12.25
CA TYR A 453 -7.82 19.93 11.04
C TYR A 453 -9.14 19.22 11.37
N TRP A 454 -9.06 18.12 12.13
CA TRP A 454 -10.24 17.32 12.48
C TRP A 454 -11.21 18.07 13.39
N GLN A 455 -10.68 18.87 14.32
CA GLN A 455 -11.49 19.70 15.18
C GLN A 455 -12.25 20.77 14.38
N GLN A 456 -11.58 21.45 13.43
CA GLN A 456 -12.22 22.45 12.58
C GLN A 456 -13.27 21.84 11.65
N HIS A 457 -13.00 20.65 11.09
CA HIS A 457 -13.97 19.94 10.26
C HIS A 457 -15.24 19.56 11.04
N ALA A 458 -15.08 19.04 12.26
CA ALA A 458 -16.22 18.71 13.12
C ALA A 458 -17.05 19.96 13.48
N GLU A 459 -16.39 21.08 13.77
CA GLU A 459 -17.05 22.36 14.05
C GLU A 459 -17.82 22.88 12.82
N GLN A 460 -17.21 22.82 11.63
CA GLN A 460 -17.86 23.20 10.38
C GLN A 460 -19.17 22.41 10.16
N LYS A 461 -19.15 21.09 10.36
CA LYS A 461 -20.35 20.25 10.19
C LYS A 461 -21.47 20.62 11.15
N GLN A 462 -21.14 20.98 12.39
CA GLN A 462 -22.12 21.47 13.35
C GLN A 462 -22.71 22.81 12.93
N LEU A 463 -21.88 23.73 12.40
CA LEU A 463 -22.33 25.03 11.90
C LEU A 463 -23.22 24.90 10.65
N GLU A 464 -22.87 24.02 9.71
CA GLU A 464 -23.66 23.70 8.52
C GLU A 464 -25.06 23.18 8.92
N ALA A 465 -25.13 22.23 9.85
CA ALA A 465 -26.40 21.70 10.34
C ALA A 465 -27.25 22.79 11.03
N ARG A 466 -26.63 23.69 11.81
CA ARG A 466 -27.34 24.83 12.41
C ARG A 466 -27.84 25.83 11.37
N LEU A 467 -27.07 26.07 10.32
CA LEU A 467 -27.45 26.95 9.22
C LEU A 467 -28.67 26.38 8.48
N GLU A 468 -28.65 25.08 8.18
CA GLU A 468 -29.76 24.38 7.54
C GLU A 468 -31.05 24.46 8.38
N GLN A 469 -30.94 24.19 9.68
CA GLN A 469 -32.08 24.31 10.60
C GLN A 469 -32.63 25.75 10.67
N THR A 470 -31.75 26.75 10.65
CA THR A 470 -32.14 28.17 10.65
C THR A 470 -32.91 28.53 9.37
N ILE A 471 -32.47 28.02 8.22
CA ILE A 471 -33.16 28.22 6.93
C ILE A 471 -34.54 27.55 6.95
N GLN A 472 -34.65 26.32 7.46
CA GLN A 472 -35.92 25.60 7.55
C GLN A 472 -36.94 26.28 8.46
N ILE A 473 -36.49 26.87 9.58
CA ILE A 473 -37.37 27.61 10.49
C ILE A 473 -37.85 28.91 9.84
N GLY A 474 -36.96 29.65 9.16
CA GLY A 474 -37.34 30.87 8.43
C GLY A 474 -38.41 30.59 7.37
N ALA A 475 -38.22 29.55 6.57
CA ALA A 475 -39.17 29.14 5.53
C ALA A 475 -40.53 28.63 6.05
N ARG A 476 -40.65 28.32 7.35
CA ARG A 476 -41.93 27.95 7.99
C ARG A 476 -42.66 29.14 8.62
N LEU A 477 -41.95 30.24 8.86
CA LEU A 477 -42.48 31.46 9.46
C LEU A 477 -42.93 32.48 8.41
N GLU A 478 -42.34 32.44 7.21
CA GLU A 478 -42.85 33.04 5.97
C GLU A 478 -44.05 32.25 5.44
#